data_AF-A0A933D3S9-F1
#
_entry.id   AF-A0A933D3S9-F1
#
_cell.length_a   1.000
_cell.length_b   1.000
_cell.length_c   1.000
_cell.angle_alpha   90.00
_cell.angle_beta   90.00
_cell.angle_gamma   90.00
#
_symmetry.space_group_name_H-M   'P 1'
#
loop_
_entity.id
_entity.type
_entity.pdbx_description
1 polymer ?
#
loop_
_entity_poly.entity_id
_entity_poly.type
_entity_poly.pdbx_seq_one_letter_code
_entity_poly.pdbx_strand_id
1 'polypeptide(L)'
;MRGDIILPETIKDKLGESAKRNDALPIISPVFSTSREHILNLFEEQFLVDQLSKHRGNVTAAAKASKMTRQNFHALMKKYNIRAERFRI
;
A
#
# COMPACT_ATOMS: atom_id res chain seq x y z
N MET A 1 15.23 38.84 0.28
CA MET A 1 14.55 37.54 0.35
C MET A 1 15.33 36.66 1.33
N ARG A 2 14.84 36.50 2.57
CA ARG A 2 15.46 35.58 3.54
C ARG A 2 14.98 34.18 3.18
N GLY A 3 15.89 33.32 2.74
CA GLY A 3 15.60 31.90 2.59
C GLY A 3 15.43 31.33 3.99
N ASP A 4 14.24 30.83 4.30
CA ASP A 4 14.03 30.10 5.54
C ASP A 4 14.93 28.86 5.52
N ILE A 5 15.85 28.82 6.47
CA ILE A 5 16.74 27.68 6.68
C ILE A 5 15.85 26.57 7.22
N ILE A 6 15.52 25.59 6.37
CA ILE A 6 14.83 24.38 6.81
C ILE A 6 15.87 23.55 7.57
N LEU A 7 15.74 23.51 8.90
CA LEU A 7 16.60 22.67 9.70
C LEU A 7 16.31 21.18 9.41
N PRO A 8 17.34 20.32 9.34
CA PRO A 8 17.19 18.92 8.99
C PRO A 8 16.26 18.13 9.93
N GLU A 9 16.08 18.57 11.18
CA GLU A 9 15.11 18.02 12.11
C GLU A 9 13.64 18.22 11.67
N THR A 10 13.32 19.32 11.00
CA THR A 10 11.93 19.60 10.55
C THR A 10 11.48 18.65 9.43
N ILE A 11 12.43 18.13 8.64
CA ILE A 11 12.15 17.15 7.57
C ILE A 11 11.75 15.80 8.18
N LYS A 12 12.36 15.43 9.31
CA LYS A 12 12.10 14.16 10.00
C LYS A 12 10.68 14.09 10.58
N ASP A 13 10.17 15.21 11.08
CA ASP A 13 8.79 15.32 11.57
C ASP A 13 7.77 15.16 10.43
N LYS A 14 8.00 15.80 9.27
CA LYS A 14 7.08 15.70 8.14
C LYS A 14 7.07 14.33 7.44
N LEU A 15 8.19 13.62 7.44
CA LEU A 15 8.25 12.22 6.99
C LEU A 15 7.55 11.27 7.98
N GLY A 16 7.56 11.58 9.28
CA GLY A 16 6.85 10.83 10.32
C GLY A 16 5.34 11.10 10.36
N GLU A 17 4.88 12.28 9.93
CA GLU A 17 3.45 12.64 9.92
C GLU A 17 2.63 11.81 8.92
N SER A 18 3.19 11.43 7.77
CA SER A 18 2.56 10.46 6.85
C SER A 18 2.41 9.06 7.44
N ALA A 19 3.11 8.74 8.52
CA ALA A 19 3.07 7.46 9.21
C ALA A 19 2.14 7.44 10.42
N LYS A 20 1.44 8.53 10.76
CA LYS A 20 0.27 8.48 11.64
C LYS A 20 -0.91 7.85 10.89
N ARG A 21 -0.78 6.57 10.52
CA ARG A 21 -1.94 5.72 10.27
C ARG A 21 -2.69 5.67 11.59
N ASN A 22 -3.95 6.11 11.60
CA ASN A 22 -4.80 5.78 12.73
C ASN A 22 -4.85 4.25 12.82
N ASP A 23 -4.21 3.65 13.83
CA ASP A 23 -4.11 2.19 14.01
C ASP A 23 -5.47 1.52 14.31
N ALA A 24 -6.55 2.31 14.36
CA ALA A 24 -7.91 1.82 14.50
C ALA A 24 -8.42 1.24 13.17
N LEU A 25 -8.85 -0.03 13.21
CA LEU A 25 -9.54 -0.67 12.09
C LEU A 25 -10.89 0.03 11.85
N PRO A 26 -11.19 0.54 10.65
CA PRO A 26 -12.45 1.21 10.38
C PRO A 26 -13.65 0.24 10.41
N ILE A 27 -14.59 0.48 11.31
CA ILE A 27 -15.90 -0.19 11.34
C ILE A 27 -16.88 0.68 10.55
N ILE A 28 -17.14 0.29 9.30
CA ILE A 28 -17.97 1.10 8.38
C ILE A 28 -19.46 0.75 8.42
N SER A 29 -19.80 -0.40 9.01
CA SER A 29 -21.16 -0.94 9.05
C SER A 29 -21.40 -1.76 10.32
N PRO A 30 -22.62 -1.76 10.88
CA PRO A 30 -22.99 -2.68 11.95
C PRO A 30 -23.02 -4.15 11.50
N VAL A 31 -23.05 -4.41 10.18
CA VAL A 31 -22.98 -5.76 9.62
C VAL A 31 -21.53 -6.22 9.56
N PHE A 32 -21.22 -7.28 10.31
CA PHE A 32 -19.85 -7.81 10.45
C PHE A 32 -19.19 -8.14 9.10
N SER A 33 -19.90 -8.83 8.21
CA SER A 33 -19.35 -9.24 6.90
C SER A 33 -18.94 -8.04 6.04
N THR A 34 -19.75 -6.99 6.02
CA THR A 34 -19.47 -5.75 5.28
C THR A 34 -18.22 -5.06 5.80
N SER A 35 -18.11 -4.89 7.13
CA SER A 35 -16.92 -4.27 7.74
C SER A 35 -15.67 -5.14 7.52
N ARG A 36 -15.77 -6.46 7.65
CA ARG A 36 -14.66 -7.38 7.38
C ARG A 36 -14.19 -7.31 5.92
N GLU A 37 -15.12 -7.31 4.97
CA GLU A 37 -14.82 -7.22 3.54
C GLU A 37 -14.11 -5.91 3.22
N HIS A 38 -14.53 -4.79 3.81
CA HIS A 38 -13.86 -3.52 3.65
C HIS A 38 -12.40 -3.56 4.13
N ILE A 39 -12.15 -4.09 5.32
CA ILE A 39 -10.78 -4.26 5.85
C ILE A 39 -9.94 -5.15 4.95
N LEU A 40 -10.49 -6.27 4.48
CA LEU A 40 -9.79 -7.15 3.56
C LEU A 40 -9.43 -6.44 2.25
N ASN A 41 -10.34 -5.63 1.70
CA ASN A 41 -10.07 -4.90 0.48
C ASN A 41 -8.95 -3.88 0.65
N LEU A 42 -8.96 -3.11 1.76
CA LEU A 42 -7.89 -2.17 2.09
C LEU A 42 -6.55 -2.89 2.27
N PHE A 43 -6.56 -4.01 2.99
CA PHE A 43 -5.36 -4.82 3.19
C PHE A 43 -4.82 -5.36 1.87
N GLU A 44 -5.66 -5.95 1.03
CA GLU A 44 -5.25 -6.53 -0.25
C GLU A 44 -4.63 -5.48 -1.17
N GLU A 45 -5.25 -4.31 -1.30
CA GLU A 45 -4.72 -3.20 -2.10
C GLU A 45 -3.35 -2.77 -1.60
N GLN A 46 -3.23 -2.50 -0.30
CA GLN A 46 -1.99 -2.05 0.32
C GLN A 46 -0.88 -3.10 0.23
N PHE A 47 -1.23 -4.38 0.38
CA PHE A 47 -0.30 -5.50 0.26
C PHE A 47 0.30 -5.58 -1.15
N LEU A 48 -0.53 -5.46 -2.20
CA LEU A 48 -0.04 -5.49 -3.58
C LEU A 48 0.90 -4.32 -3.87
N VAL A 49 0.57 -3.11 -3.41
CA VAL A 49 1.40 -1.92 -3.56
C VAL A 49 2.78 -2.12 -2.91
N ASP A 50 2.81 -2.64 -1.68
CA ASP A 50 4.05 -2.93 -0.95
C ASP A 50 4.91 -3.96 -1.69
N GLN A 51 4.32 -5.08 -2.13
CA GLN A 51 5.03 -6.14 -2.84
C GLN A 51 5.55 -5.68 -4.20
N LEU A 52 4.74 -4.95 -4.98
CA LEU A 52 5.18 -4.41 -6.26
C LEU A 52 6.31 -3.39 -6.09
N SER A 53 6.25 -2.55 -5.05
CA SER A 53 7.31 -1.58 -4.74
C SER A 53 8.62 -2.28 -4.38
N LYS A 54 8.58 -3.28 -3.48
CA LYS A 54 9.75 -4.07 -3.06
C LYS A 54 10.41 -4.80 -4.22
N HIS A 55 9.63 -5.23 -5.20
CA HIS A 55 10.10 -5.97 -6.36
C HIS A 55 10.18 -5.13 -7.65
N ARG A 56 10.15 -3.80 -7.55
CA ARG A 56 10.29 -2.85 -8.69
C ARG A 56 9.35 -3.16 -9.86
N GLY A 57 8.11 -3.50 -9.56
CA GLY A 57 7.09 -3.86 -10.56
C GLY A 57 7.30 -5.23 -11.23
N ASN A 58 8.21 -6.08 -10.74
CA ASN A 58 8.33 -7.46 -11.21
C ASN A 58 7.23 -8.33 -10.58
N VAL A 59 6.13 -8.49 -11.31
CA VAL A 59 4.95 -9.26 -10.85
C VAL A 59 5.29 -10.71 -10.51
N THR A 60 6.13 -11.37 -11.31
CA THR A 60 6.50 -12.77 -11.06
C THR A 60 7.28 -12.92 -9.76
N ALA A 61 8.24 -12.01 -9.51
CA ALA A 61 9.01 -12.01 -8.28
C ALA A 61 8.13 -11.70 -7.05
N ALA A 62 7.25 -10.69 -7.15
CA ALA A 62 6.31 -10.32 -6.08
C ALA A 62 5.34 -11.46 -5.74
N ALA A 63 4.76 -12.11 -6.75
CA ALA A 63 3.87 -13.26 -6.54
C ALA A 63 4.59 -14.42 -5.85
N LYS A 64 5.82 -14.76 -6.30
CA LYS A 64 6.64 -15.81 -5.70
C LYS A 64 6.98 -15.50 -4.24
N ALA A 65 7.39 -14.26 -3.94
CA ALA A 65 7.67 -13.81 -2.58
C ALA A 65 6.43 -13.88 -1.68
N SER A 66 5.26 -13.57 -2.25
CA SER A 66 3.96 -13.65 -1.58
C SER A 66 3.41 -15.09 -1.45
N LYS A 67 4.12 -16.10 -1.96
CA LYS A 67 3.66 -17.50 -2.04
C LYS A 67 2.31 -17.64 -2.78
N MET A 68 2.08 -16.80 -3.79
CA MET A 68 0.90 -16.84 -4.65
C MET A 68 1.28 -17.23 -6.07
N THR A 69 0.33 -17.83 -6.80
CA THR A 69 0.50 -17.99 -8.25
C THR A 69 0.48 -16.61 -8.91
N ARG A 70 1.20 -16.48 -10.03
CA ARG A 70 1.18 -15.25 -10.83
C ARG A 70 -0.24 -14.88 -11.29
N GLN A 71 -1.09 -15.87 -11.59
CA GLN A 71 -2.47 -15.66 -12.00
C GLN A 71 -3.31 -15.04 -10.87
N ASN A 72 -3.21 -15.58 -9.64
CA ASN A 72 -3.93 -15.04 -8.49
C ASN A 72 -3.48 -13.61 -8.17
N PHE A 73 -2.16 -13.36 -8.21
CA PHE A 73 -1.62 -12.02 -7.98
C PHE A 73 -2.11 -11.02 -9.04
N HIS A 74 -2.11 -11.40 -10.32
CA HIS A 74 -2.68 -10.57 -11.38
C HIS A 74 -4.19 -10.35 -11.25
N ALA A 75 -4.95 -11.34 -10.79
CA ALA A 75 -6.38 -11.20 -10.57
C ALA A 75 -6.67 -10.14 -9.49
N LEU A 76 -5.90 -10.13 -8.40
CA LEU A 76 -6.00 -9.09 -7.38
C LEU A 76 -5.58 -7.72 -7.93
N MET A 77 -4.49 -7.63 -8.69
CA MET A 77 -4.11 -6.38 -9.36
C MET A 77 -5.24 -5.84 -10.25
N LYS A 78 -5.94 -6.72 -10.99
CA LYS A 78 -7.09 -6.34 -11.81
C LYS A 78 -8.28 -5.88 -10.96
N LYS A 79 -8.58 -6.58 -9.86
CA LYS A 79 -9.64 -6.21 -8.90
C LYS A 79 -9.45 -4.77 -8.40
N TYR A 80 -8.22 -4.37 -8.12
CA TYR A 80 -7.88 -3.03 -7.59
C TYR A 80 -7.36 -2.04 -8.63
N ASN A 81 -7.41 -2.38 -9.93
CA ASN A 81 -6.88 -1.56 -11.02
C ASN A 81 -5.41 -1.11 -10.85
N ILE A 82 -4.59 -1.96 -10.24
CA ILE A 82 -3.17 -1.70 -10.00
C ILE A 82 -2.35 -2.15 -11.22
N ARG A 83 -1.47 -1.26 -11.69
CA ARG A 83 -0.58 -1.50 -12.84
C ARG A 83 0.87 -1.58 -12.38
N ALA A 84 1.56 -2.67 -12.71
CA ALA A 84 2.94 -2.92 -12.27
C ALA A 84 3.93 -1.89 -12.83
N GLU A 85 3.62 -1.30 -13.98
CA GLU A 85 4.42 -0.28 -14.66
C GLU A 85 4.64 0.95 -13.78
N ARG A 86 3.70 1.25 -12.88
CA ARG A 86 3.80 2.39 -11.94
C ARG A 86 4.91 2.21 -10.88
N PHE A 87 5.43 0.99 -10.73
CA PHE A 87 6.41 0.63 -9.70
C PHE A 87 7.80 0.32 -10.28
N ARG A 88 7.98 0.48 -11.59
CA ARG A 88 9.28 0.33 -12.24
C ARG A 88 10.04 1.65 -12.07
N ILE A 89 11.24 1.57 -11.51
CA ILE A 89 12.19 2.68 -11.32
C ILE A 89 13.41 2.39 -12.18
#